data_AF-A0A4R2ZUF9-F1
#
_entry.id   AF-A0A4R2ZUF9-F1
#
_cell.length_a   1.000
_cell.length_b   1.000
_cell.length_c   1.000
_cell.angle_alpha   90.00
_cell.angle_beta   90.00
_cell.angle_gamma   90.00
#
_symmetry.space_group_name_H-M   'P 1'
#
loop_
_entity.id
_entity.type
_entity.pdbx_description
1 polymer ?
#
loop_
_entity_poly.entity_id
_entity_poly.type
_entity_poly.pdbx_seq_one_letter_code
_entity_poly.pdbx_strand_id
1 'polypeptide(L)'
;MMEPYQRADDVGYVVTEFMSFKGRPYYPIGALTSARVTPVHLTARNPDEADEDNLDLIFRMREAEGGYFFEIVLRCSQGTRYGGWIWGYEIEILDEVVEGYHVLSTHDGKNSWRFTYCSQAECYRSQGSLPVEKNVLDRRIIGPGS
;
A
#
# COMPACT_ATOMS: atom_id res chain seq x y z
N MET A 1 -17.62 -18.04 -7.67
CA MET A 1 -16.15 -18.02 -7.71
C MET A 1 -15.78 -16.93 -8.71
N MET A 2 -14.96 -15.95 -8.33
CA MET A 2 -14.60 -14.82 -9.18
C MET A 2 -13.45 -15.22 -10.10
N GLU A 3 -13.52 -14.90 -11.38
CA GLU A 3 -12.52 -15.32 -12.37
C GLU A 3 -11.25 -14.46 -12.27
N PRO A 4 -10.04 -14.99 -12.55
CA PRO A 4 -8.77 -14.29 -12.33
C PRO A 4 -8.67 -12.91 -12.98
N TYR A 5 -9.26 -12.72 -14.17
CA TYR A 5 -9.24 -11.42 -14.86
C TYR A 5 -10.07 -10.35 -14.13
N GLN A 6 -11.12 -10.74 -13.40
CA GLN A 6 -11.92 -9.81 -12.60
C GLN A 6 -11.11 -9.28 -11.41
N ARG A 7 -10.20 -10.10 -10.85
CA ARG A 7 -9.24 -9.66 -9.82
C ARG A 7 -8.15 -8.73 -10.37
N ALA A 8 -7.78 -8.88 -11.63
CA ALA A 8 -6.86 -7.96 -12.30
C ALA A 8 -7.51 -6.59 -12.54
N ASP A 9 -8.81 -6.57 -12.85
CA ASP A 9 -9.60 -5.34 -12.94
C ASP A 9 -9.69 -4.63 -11.57
N ASP A 10 -9.74 -5.35 -10.44
CA ASP A 10 -9.70 -4.75 -9.10
C ASP A 10 -8.36 -4.03 -8.82
N VAL A 11 -7.24 -4.55 -9.34
CA VAL A 11 -5.95 -3.87 -9.28
C VAL A 11 -5.98 -2.61 -10.14
N GLY A 12 -6.51 -2.71 -11.36
CA GLY A 12 -6.72 -1.56 -12.24
C GLY A 12 -7.61 -0.49 -11.59
N TYR A 13 -8.64 -0.90 -10.86
CA TYR A 13 -9.53 -0.02 -10.11
C TYR A 13 -8.80 0.68 -8.96
N VAL A 14 -8.05 -0.03 -8.13
CA VAL A 14 -7.28 0.58 -7.03
C VAL A 14 -6.16 1.47 -7.58
N VAL A 15 -5.47 1.08 -8.66
CA VAL A 15 -4.53 1.95 -9.40
C VAL A 15 -5.23 3.19 -9.95
N THR A 16 -6.47 3.06 -10.43
CA THR A 16 -7.28 4.20 -10.88
C THR A 16 -7.70 5.10 -9.72
N GLU A 17 -7.98 4.55 -8.53
CA GLU A 17 -8.20 5.32 -7.30
C GLU A 17 -6.92 6.04 -6.84
N PHE A 18 -5.74 5.44 -7.00
CA PHE A 18 -4.46 6.14 -6.81
C PHE A 18 -4.27 7.28 -7.80
N MET A 19 -4.68 7.08 -9.04
CA MET A 19 -4.68 8.14 -10.05
C MET A 19 -5.72 9.20 -9.70
N SER A 20 -6.81 8.85 -9.03
CA SER A 20 -7.99 9.70 -8.82
C SER A 20 -8.43 9.70 -7.36
N PHE A 21 -7.78 10.49 -6.50
CA PHE A 21 -8.23 10.64 -5.12
C PHE A 21 -9.40 11.64 -5.05
N LYS A 22 -10.61 11.17 -4.70
CA LYS A 22 -11.83 11.99 -4.63
C LYS A 22 -12.16 12.72 -5.94
N GLY A 23 -11.94 12.05 -7.08
CA GLY A 23 -12.19 12.62 -8.41
C GLY A 23 -11.17 13.68 -8.86
N ARG A 24 -10.05 13.84 -8.13
CA ARG A 24 -8.93 14.70 -8.54
C ARG A 24 -7.68 13.85 -8.81
N PRO A 25 -6.88 14.21 -9.83
CA PRO A 25 -5.65 13.50 -10.09
C PRO A 25 -4.72 13.60 -8.87
N TYR A 26 -4.42 12.46 -8.24
CA TYR A 26 -3.58 12.41 -7.05
C TYR A 26 -2.15 12.04 -7.42
N TYR A 27 -1.98 10.98 -8.20
CA TYR A 27 -0.77 10.72 -8.95
C TYR A 27 -1.02 10.95 -10.46
N PRO A 28 -0.19 11.75 -11.15
CA PRO A 28 -0.22 11.74 -12.60
C PRO A 28 0.16 10.34 -13.09
N ILE A 29 -0.50 9.85 -14.14
CA ILE A 29 -0.23 8.52 -14.75
C ILE A 29 1.28 8.30 -14.96
N GLY A 30 2.00 9.34 -15.39
CA GLY A 30 3.45 9.28 -15.60
C GLY A 30 4.27 8.94 -14.35
N ALA A 31 3.78 9.23 -13.15
CA ALA A 31 4.44 8.85 -11.90
C ALA A 31 4.29 7.34 -11.62
N LEU A 32 3.14 6.76 -11.94
CA LEU A 32 2.88 5.32 -11.78
C LEU A 32 3.58 4.50 -12.86
N THR A 33 3.65 4.98 -14.11
CA THR A 33 4.40 4.29 -15.17
C THR A 33 5.90 4.23 -14.90
N SER A 34 6.41 5.12 -14.05
CA SER A 34 7.80 5.13 -13.61
C SER A 34 8.02 4.39 -12.28
N ALA A 35 6.95 3.89 -11.65
CA ALA A 35 7.06 3.20 -10.37
C ALA A 35 7.61 1.78 -10.57
N ARG A 36 8.43 1.32 -9.62
CA ARG A 36 8.84 -0.09 -9.57
C ARG A 36 7.86 -0.85 -8.70
N VAL A 37 7.27 -1.92 -9.24
CA VAL A 37 6.28 -2.74 -8.54
C VAL A 37 6.95 -4.01 -8.06
N THR A 38 6.80 -4.32 -6.77
CA THR A 38 7.31 -5.56 -6.16
C THR A 38 6.13 -6.32 -5.54
N PRO A 39 5.85 -7.55 -5.98
CA PRO A 39 4.86 -8.40 -5.34
C PRO A 39 5.44 -9.04 -4.08
N VAL A 40 4.67 -9.08 -2.99
CA VAL A 40 5.11 -9.52 -1.67
C VAL A 40 3.96 -10.18 -0.90
N HIS A 41 4.29 -11.00 0.10
CA HIS A 41 3.32 -11.47 1.09
C HIS A 41 3.43 -10.60 2.34
N LEU A 42 2.47 -9.71 2.56
CA LEU A 42 2.41 -8.92 3.79
C LEU A 42 1.51 -9.56 4.83
N THR A 43 0.54 -10.37 4.42
CA THR A 43 -0.26 -11.18 5.35
C THR A 43 0.59 -12.31 5.93
N ALA A 44 0.48 -12.52 7.24
CA ALA A 44 1.11 -13.66 7.93
C ALA A 44 0.23 -14.93 7.93
N ARG A 45 -0.95 -14.88 7.27
CA ARG A 45 -1.76 -16.08 7.07
C ARG A 45 -1.02 -17.02 6.12
N ASN A 46 -1.09 -18.33 6.38
CA ASN A 46 -0.45 -19.33 5.54
C ASN A 46 -0.85 -19.09 4.07
N PRO A 47 0.13 -18.79 3.19
CA PRO A 47 -0.16 -18.68 1.77
C PRO A 47 -0.62 -20.05 1.31
N ASP A 48 -1.86 -20.13 0.83
CA ASP A 48 -2.31 -21.30 0.08
C ASP A 48 -1.56 -21.29 -1.27
N GLU A 49 -1.28 -22.43 -1.89
CA GLU A 49 -0.58 -22.47 -3.19
C GLU A 49 -1.39 -21.74 -4.30
N ALA A 50 -2.70 -21.53 -4.06
CA ALA A 50 -3.59 -20.72 -4.90
C ALA A 50 -3.50 -19.20 -4.65
N ASP A 51 -2.64 -18.75 -3.73
CA ASP A 51 -2.53 -17.36 -3.27
C ASP A 51 -1.39 -16.58 -3.94
N GLU A 52 -0.61 -17.22 -4.83
CA GLU A 52 0.36 -16.54 -5.71
C GLU A 52 -0.33 -15.49 -6.60
N ASP A 53 -1.60 -15.73 -6.95
CA ASP A 53 -2.41 -14.77 -7.71
C ASP A 53 -2.83 -13.54 -6.87
N ASN A 54 -2.72 -13.58 -5.53
CA ASN A 54 -3.17 -12.52 -4.62
C ASN A 54 -2.02 -11.86 -3.84
N LEU A 55 -0.80 -11.89 -4.36
CA LEU A 55 0.33 -11.16 -3.77
C LEU A 55 -0.01 -9.68 -3.59
N ASP A 56 0.30 -9.15 -2.41
CA ASP A 56 0.26 -7.72 -2.13
C ASP A 56 1.30 -7.00 -3.01
N LEU A 57 1.06 -5.74 -3.34
CA LEU A 57 1.96 -4.97 -4.22
C LEU A 57 2.53 -3.77 -3.48
N ILE A 58 3.84 -3.59 -3.60
CA ILE A 58 4.54 -2.39 -3.15
C ILE A 58 5.03 -1.64 -4.37
N PHE A 59 4.51 -0.42 -4.54
CA PHE A 59 4.90 0.50 -5.60
C PHE A 59 5.94 1.46 -5.04
N ARG A 60 7.19 1.34 -5.45
CA ARG A 60 8.22 2.36 -5.22
C ARG A 60 8.03 3.48 -6.23
N MET A 61 7.55 4.62 -5.77
CA MET A 61 7.34 5.81 -6.58
C MET A 61 8.67 6.48 -6.94
N ARG A 62 8.63 7.46 -7.85
CA ARG A 62 9.82 8.29 -8.13
C ARG A 62 10.25 9.03 -6.86
N GLU A 63 11.56 9.16 -6.67
CA GLU A 63 12.15 9.90 -5.57
C GLU A 63 11.63 11.35 -5.53
N ALA A 64 11.27 11.80 -4.34
CA ALA A 64 10.83 13.17 -4.08
C ALA A 64 11.38 13.62 -2.72
N GLU A 65 11.80 14.89 -2.65
CA GLU A 65 12.35 15.51 -1.42
C GLU A 65 13.48 14.70 -0.77
N GLY A 66 14.30 14.05 -1.59
CA GLY A 66 15.47 13.30 -1.14
C GLY A 66 15.16 11.95 -0.51
N GLY A 67 14.00 11.33 -0.80
CA GLY A 67 13.66 9.95 -0.43
C GLY A 67 12.57 9.34 -1.33
N TYR A 68 12.26 8.06 -1.13
CA TYR A 68 11.20 7.38 -1.89
C TYR A 68 9.91 7.33 -1.09
N PHE A 69 8.80 7.47 -1.82
CA PHE A 69 7.49 7.09 -1.32
C PHE A 69 7.16 5.69 -1.84
N PHE A 70 6.60 4.86 -0.98
CA PHE A 70 6.05 3.59 -1.39
C PHE A 70 4.55 3.56 -1.12
N GLU A 71 3.79 3.08 -2.10
CA GLU A 71 2.37 2.81 -1.96
C GLU A 71 2.13 1.30 -1.83
N ILE A 72 1.26 0.92 -0.90
CA ILE A 72 0.96 -0.48 -0.63
C ILE A 72 -0.45 -0.77 -1.14
N VAL A 73 -0.59 -1.88 -1.87
CA VAL A 73 -1.87 -2.44 -2.26
C VAL A 73 -2.00 -3.81 -1.61
N LEU A 74 -3.02 -3.97 -0.79
CA LEU A 74 -3.33 -5.24 -0.15
C LEU A 74 -4.29 -6.02 -1.02
N ARG A 75 -4.01 -7.31 -1.22
CA ARG A 75 -4.78 -8.20 -2.08
C ARG A 75 -5.22 -9.42 -1.29
N CYS A 76 -6.44 -9.87 -1.55
CA CYS A 76 -6.97 -11.11 -1.00
C CYS A 76 -8.01 -11.71 -1.94
N SER A 77 -8.47 -12.92 -1.62
CA SER A 77 -9.51 -13.61 -2.40
C SER A 77 -10.85 -12.85 -2.49
N GLN A 78 -11.06 -11.85 -1.63
CA GLN A 78 -12.26 -11.02 -1.58
C GLN A 78 -12.12 -9.67 -2.31
N GLY A 79 -10.92 -9.33 -2.80
CA GLY A 79 -10.68 -8.10 -3.56
C GLY A 79 -9.35 -7.43 -3.27
N THR A 80 -9.19 -6.20 -3.77
CA THR A 80 -7.99 -5.37 -3.64
C THR A 80 -8.31 -4.09 -2.89
N ARG A 81 -7.38 -3.58 -2.06
CA ARG A 81 -7.57 -2.32 -1.31
C ARG A 81 -6.27 -1.55 -1.10
N TYR A 82 -6.39 -0.25 -0.86
CA TYR A 82 -5.24 0.61 -0.56
C TYR A 82 -4.68 0.39 0.86
N GLY A 83 -3.50 -0.21 0.92
CA GLY A 83 -2.77 -0.56 2.15
C GLY A 83 -2.04 0.60 2.83
N GLY A 84 -2.06 1.81 2.28
CA GLY A 84 -1.39 2.98 2.84
C GLY A 84 -0.06 3.32 2.15
N TRP A 85 0.60 4.33 2.67
CA TRP A 85 1.89 4.81 2.15
C TRP A 85 2.95 4.75 3.24
N ILE A 86 4.20 4.65 2.80
CA ILE A 86 5.39 4.70 3.65
C ILE A 86 6.47 5.56 2.97
N TRP A 87 7.39 6.10 3.75
CA TRP A 87 8.49 6.94 3.24
C TRP A 87 9.84 6.42 3.74
N GLY A 88 10.85 6.46 2.87
CA GLY A 88 12.22 6.05 3.17
C GLY A 88 12.99 5.71 1.90
N TYR A 89 14.23 5.24 2.03
CA TYR A 89 15.11 4.92 0.91
C TYR A 89 14.95 3.47 0.48
N GLU A 90 14.84 2.61 1.49
CA GLU A 90 14.59 1.19 1.34
C GLU A 90 13.48 0.77 2.29
N ILE A 91 12.87 -0.35 1.96
CA ILE A 91 11.86 -1.01 2.76
C ILE A 91 12.34 -2.41 3.08
N GLU A 92 12.14 -2.82 4.34
CA GLU A 92 12.37 -4.16 4.82
C GLU A 92 11.07 -4.71 5.40
N ILE A 93 10.76 -5.97 5.07
CA ILE A 93 9.65 -6.72 5.67
C ILE A 93 10.24 -7.52 6.82
N LEU A 94 9.75 -7.28 8.03
CA LEU A 94 10.23 -7.94 9.23
C LEU A 94 9.42 -9.21 9.52
N ASP A 95 10.05 -10.18 10.18
CA ASP A 95 9.38 -11.41 10.63
C ASP A 95 8.33 -11.16 11.73
N GLU A 96 8.31 -9.98 12.34
CA GLU A 96 7.31 -9.61 13.33
C GLU A 96 5.95 -9.38 12.67
N VAL A 97 4.89 -9.84 13.33
CA VAL A 97 3.51 -9.77 12.85
C VAL A 97 2.64 -8.97 13.81
N VAL A 98 1.94 -7.97 13.29
CA VAL A 98 0.94 -7.15 14.01
C VAL A 98 -0.38 -7.22 13.28
N GLU A 99 -1.45 -7.59 13.99
CA GLU A 99 -2.81 -7.69 13.44
C GLU A 99 -2.92 -8.56 12.17
N GLY A 100 -2.10 -9.61 12.09
CA GLY A 100 -2.09 -10.56 10.99
C GLY A 100 -1.26 -10.14 9.78
N TYR A 101 -0.51 -9.04 9.87
CA TYR A 101 0.36 -8.55 8.82
C TYR A 101 1.79 -8.35 9.33
N HIS A 102 2.78 -8.61 8.46
CA HIS A 102 4.19 -8.36 8.71
C HIS A 102 4.44 -6.87 8.96
N VAL A 103 5.33 -6.59 9.90
CA VAL A 103 5.75 -5.22 10.19
C VAL A 103 6.74 -4.75 9.14
N LEU A 104 6.58 -3.51 8.69
CA LEU A 104 7.46 -2.89 7.72
C LEU A 104 8.42 -1.92 8.41
N SER A 105 9.67 -1.90 7.95
CA SER A 105 10.68 -0.93 8.36
C SER A 105 11.18 -0.16 7.15
N THR A 106 11.44 1.13 7.32
CA THR A 106 12.14 1.95 6.33
C THR A 106 13.28 2.72 6.97
N HIS A 107 14.25 3.17 6.18
CA HIS A 107 15.35 4.02 6.65
C HIS A 107 15.70 5.12 5.64
N ASP A 108 16.27 6.23 6.10
CA ASP A 108 16.80 7.33 5.26
C ASP A 108 18.34 7.39 5.28
N GLY A 109 18.99 6.29 5.68
CA GLY A 109 20.43 6.22 5.94
C GLY A 109 20.89 6.79 7.29
N LYS A 110 20.04 7.50 8.05
CA LYS A 110 20.35 8.00 9.41
C LYS A 110 19.36 7.53 10.46
N ASN A 111 18.08 7.50 10.11
CA ASN A 111 16.96 7.17 10.95
C ASN A 111 16.19 6.01 10.33
N SER A 112 15.45 5.30 11.18
CA SER A 112 14.56 4.22 10.78
C SER A 112 13.14 4.46 11.30
N TRP A 113 12.15 4.11 10.49
CA TRP A 113 10.74 4.18 10.88
C TRP A 113 10.09 2.82 10.75
N ARG A 114 9.17 2.58 11.68
CA ARG A 114 8.43 1.34 11.80
C ARG A 114 6.98 1.57 11.43
N PHE A 115 6.41 0.68 10.62
CA PHE A 115 5.04 0.76 10.16
C PHE A 115 4.31 -0.55 10.42
N THR A 116 3.22 -0.48 11.17
CA THR A 116 2.39 -1.64 11.49
C THR A 116 1.04 -1.50 10.80
N TYR A 117 0.43 -2.62 10.48
CA TYR A 117 -0.95 -2.61 10.03
C TYR A 117 -1.89 -2.21 11.18
N CYS A 118 -2.92 -1.41 10.85
CA CYS A 118 -3.96 -0.97 11.78
C CYS A 118 -5.33 -1.33 11.19
N SER A 119 -6.02 -2.28 11.81
CA SER A 119 -7.34 -2.78 11.40
C SER A 119 -8.41 -1.72 11.45
N GLN A 120 -8.36 -0.80 12.41
CA GLN A 120 -9.31 0.31 12.49
C GLN A 120 -9.20 1.27 11.29
N ALA A 121 -7.98 1.50 10.80
CA ALA A 121 -7.73 2.37 9.65
C ALA A 121 -7.68 1.61 8.31
N GLU A 122 -7.65 0.28 8.38
CA GLU A 122 -7.48 -0.65 7.28
C GLU A 122 -6.24 -0.37 6.42
N CYS A 123 -5.13 0.04 7.05
CA CYS A 123 -3.88 0.34 6.38
C CYS A 123 -2.66 0.32 7.32
N TYR A 124 -1.46 0.35 6.75
CA TYR A 124 -0.22 0.59 7.47
C TYR A 124 -0.14 2.01 8.02
N ARG A 125 0.38 2.14 9.24
CA ARG A 125 0.60 3.40 9.96
C ARG A 125 1.99 3.42 10.56
N SER A 126 2.65 4.57 10.51
CA SER A 126 3.91 4.77 11.24
C SER A 126 3.67 4.72 12.75
N GLN A 127 4.58 4.09 13.47
CA GLN A 127 4.60 4.03 14.95
C GLN A 127 5.25 5.27 15.58
N GLY A 128 5.44 6.34 14.80
CA GLY A 128 6.07 7.58 15.21
C GLY A 128 5.93 8.67 14.16
N SER A 129 6.45 9.86 14.47
CA SER A 129 6.46 11.00 13.56
C SER A 129 7.40 10.74 12.39
N LEU A 130 6.90 11.01 11.18
CA LEU A 130 7.69 10.99 9.96
C LEU A 130 8.25 12.39 9.69
N PRO A 131 9.42 12.51 9.05
CA PRO A 131 9.97 13.80 8.64
C PRO A 131 9.12 14.46 7.54
N VAL A 132 8.32 13.66 6.84
CA VAL A 132 7.40 14.11 5.80
C VAL A 132 6.01 13.62 6.15
N GLU A 133 5.03 14.52 6.06
CA GLU A 133 3.63 14.16 6.15
C GLU A 133 2.99 14.19 4.77
N LYS A 134 2.45 13.05 4.35
CA LYS A 134 1.53 13.02 3.24
C LYS A 134 0.14 13.38 3.77
N ASN A 135 -0.34 14.57 3.44
CA ASN A 135 -1.71 14.98 3.74
C ASN A 135 -2.71 14.17 2.89
N VAL A 136 -3.05 12.98 3.38
CA VAL A 136 -4.16 12.19 2.83
C VAL A 136 -5.43 12.73 3.44
N LEU A 137 -6.05 13.73 2.80
CA LEU A 137 -7.28 14.35 3.26
C LEU A 137 -8.39 13.29 3.49
N ASP A 138 -8.63 13.01 4.76
CA ASP A 138 -9.67 12.21 5.41
C ASP A 138 -10.51 11.24 4.52
N ARG A 139 -10.39 9.93 4.77
CA ARG A 139 -11.11 8.84 4.06
C ARG A 139 -12.62 8.77 4.36
N ARG A 140 -13.18 9.67 5.18
CA ARG A 140 -14.56 9.58 5.71
C ARG A 140 -15.70 10.02 4.77
N ILE A 141 -15.48 10.19 3.46
CA ILE A 141 -16.55 10.64 2.57
C ILE A 141 -16.67 9.72 1.36
N ILE A 142 -17.00 8.44 1.58
CA ILE A 142 -17.92 7.67 0.73
C ILE A 142 -18.61 6.64 1.64
N GLY A 143 -19.55 7.09 2.47
CA GLY A 143 -20.69 6.23 2.77
C GLY A 143 -21.60 6.23 1.54
N PRO A 144 -22.30 5.14 1.21
CA PRO A 144 -23.35 5.23 0.21
C PRO A 144 -24.39 6.21 0.77
N GLY A 145 -24.61 7.31 0.05
CA GLY A 145 -25.71 8.21 0.35
C GLY A 145 -27.00 7.42 0.23
N SER A 146 -27.61 7.14 1.38
CA SER A 146 -29.04 6.89 1.53
C SER A 146 -29.86 8.11 1.13
#